data_AF-A0A068VBQ0-F1
#
_entry.id   AF-A0A068VBQ0-F1
#
_cell.length_a   1.000
_cell.length_b   1.000
_cell.length_c   1.000
_cell.angle_alpha   90.00
_cell.angle_beta   90.00
_cell.angle_gamma   90.00
#
_symmetry.space_group_name_H-M   'P 1'
#
loop_
_entity.id
_entity.type
_entity.pdbx_description
1 polymer ?
#
loop_
_entity_poly.entity_id
_entity_poly.type
_entity_poly.pdbx_seq_one_letter_code
_entity_poly.pdbx_strand_id
1 'polypeptide(L)'
;MEKRRRCKPNVNVYNTIIDSFCKDKMVGEALALLQEMIEKGIPSDVVTYNCLIGGQCNLNRWKDVTKLFSEMKDYKITTQWWMPQ
;
A
#
# COMPACT_ATOMS: atom_id res chain seq x y z
N MET A 1 -9.46 -0.60 34.31
CA MET A 1 -9.67 -0.93 32.88
C MET A 1 -8.90 0.10 32.07
N GLU A 2 -7.80 -0.34 31.43
CA GLU A 2 -6.90 0.50 30.62
C GLU A 2 -7.71 1.24 29.55
N LYS A 3 -7.71 2.58 29.57
CA LYS A 3 -8.25 3.37 28.45
C LYS A 3 -7.36 3.05 27.24
N ARG A 4 -7.83 2.19 26.32
CA ARG A 4 -7.23 2.05 24.98
C ARG A 4 -7.20 3.45 24.37
N ARG A 5 -6.04 4.10 24.39
CA ARG A 5 -5.81 5.34 23.66
C ARG A 5 -6.12 5.00 22.21
N ARG A 6 -7.19 5.58 21.65
CA ARG A 6 -7.53 5.43 20.24
C ARG A 6 -6.48 6.20 19.44
N CYS A 7 -5.32 5.58 19.23
CA CYS A 7 -4.34 6.08 18.28
C CYS A 7 -4.92 5.79 16.89
N LYS A 8 -5.31 6.84 16.17
CA LYS A 8 -5.76 6.69 14.78
C LYS A 8 -4.54 6.22 13.97
N PRO A 9 -4.59 5.03 13.33
CA PRO A 9 -3.48 4.58 12.50
C PRO A 9 -3.22 5.62 11.40
N ASN A 10 -1.95 5.97 11.20
CA ASN A 10 -1.52 6.84 10.12
C ASN A 10 -0.93 6.00 8.98
N VAL A 11 -0.60 6.64 7.85
CA VAL A 11 -0.05 5.98 6.66
C VAL A 11 1.16 5.08 6.98
N ASN A 12 2.05 5.50 7.90
CA ASN A 12 3.23 4.73 8.29
C ASN A 12 2.88 3.40 8.96
N VAL A 13 1.84 3.38 9.80
CA VAL A 13 1.38 2.15 10.46
C VAL A 13 0.84 1.17 9.41
N TYR A 14 0.02 1.65 8.47
CA TYR A 14 -0.48 0.80 7.39
C TYR A 14 0.65 0.26 6.51
N ASN A 15 1.59 1.12 6.09
CA ASN A 15 2.73 0.72 5.29
C ASN A 15 3.57 -0.37 5.97
N THR A 16 3.78 -0.26 7.28
CA THR A 16 4.52 -1.26 8.05
C THR A 16 3.83 -2.62 8.02
N ILE A 17 2.50 -2.64 8.22
CA ILE A 17 1.74 -3.91 8.26
C ILE A 17 1.62 -4.50 6.84
N ILE A 18 1.34 -3.67 5.84
CA ILE A 18 1.27 -4.08 4.41
C ILE A 18 2.61 -4.70 3.98
N ASP A 19 3.74 -4.06 4.29
CA ASP A 19 5.07 -4.58 3.98
C ASP A 19 5.31 -5.95 4.63
N SER A 20 4.93 -6.10 5.91
CA SER A 20 5.05 -7.38 6.62
C SER A 20 4.22 -8.49 5.97
N PHE A 21 2.97 -8.22 5.61
CA PHE A 21 2.12 -9.18 4.93
C PHE A 21 2.64 -9.55 3.53
N CYS A 22 3.15 -8.58 2.77
CA CYS A 22 3.76 -8.86 1.47
C CYS A 22 5.00 -9.76 1.58
N LYS A 23 5.84 -9.55 2.59
CA LYS A 23 7.02 -10.40 2.88
C LYS A 23 6.62 -11.82 3.29
N ASP A 24 5.52 -11.95 4.03
CA ASP A 24 4.95 -13.24 4.44
C ASP A 24 4.08 -13.89 3.35
N LYS A 25 4.07 -13.34 2.13
CA LYS A 25 3.27 -13.80 0.97
C LYS A 25 1.75 -13.75 1.19
N MET A 26 1.31 -13.02 2.21
CA MET A 26 -0.09 -12.75 2.56
C MET A 26 -0.60 -11.50 1.81
N VAL A 27 -0.46 -11.50 0.49
CA VAL A 27 -0.75 -10.29 -0.32
C VAL A 27 -2.26 -9.97 -0.35
N GLY A 28 -3.13 -10.95 -0.13
CA GLY A 28 -4.57 -10.71 -0.03
C GLY A 28 -4.94 -9.83 1.17
N GLU A 29 -4.32 -10.10 2.31
CA GLU A 29 -4.46 -9.35 3.55
C GLU A 29 -3.86 -7.95 3.42
N ALA A 30 -2.73 -7.83 2.73
CA ALA A 30 -2.14 -6.55 2.38
C ALA A 30 -3.07 -5.68 1.51
N LEU A 31 -3.74 -6.28 0.51
CA LEU A 31 -4.71 -5.59 -0.34
C LEU A 31 -5.98 -5.19 0.43
N ALA A 32 -6.44 -6.03 1.37
CA ALA A 32 -7.56 -5.68 2.24
C ALA A 32 -7.25 -4.44 3.10
N LEU A 33 -6.01 -4.30 3.58
CA LEU A 33 -5.58 -3.10 4.30
C LEU A 33 -5.51 -1.86 3.41
N LEU A 34 -5.07 -1.98 2.14
CA LEU A 34 -5.14 -0.87 1.19
C LEU A 34 -6.59 -0.40 1.00
N GLN A 35 -7.52 -1.34 0.85
CA GLN A 35 -8.95 -1.02 0.73
C GLN A 35 -9.47 -0.31 1.99
N GLU A 36 -9.08 -0.76 3.17
CA GLU A 36 -9.42 -0.11 4.44
C GLU A 36 -8.87 1.33 4.52
N MET A 37 -7.65 1.58 4.05
CA MET A 37 -7.08 2.94 3.98
C MET A 37 -7.96 3.85 3.12
N ILE A 38 -8.36 3.38 1.94
CA ILE A 38 -9.22 4.11 1.00
C ILE A 38 -10.56 4.45 1.65
N GLU A 39 -11.23 3.47 2.27
CA GLU A 39 -12.51 3.65 2.95
C GLU A 39 -12.43 4.64 4.13
N LYS A 40 -11.27 4.70 4.80
CA LYS A 40 -11.01 5.64 5.89
C LYS A 40 -10.52 7.01 5.43
N GLY A 41 -10.36 7.22 4.12
CA GLY A 41 -9.81 8.45 3.55
C GLY A 41 -8.35 8.72 3.95
N ILE A 42 -7.59 7.66 4.25
CA ILE A 42 -6.16 7.73 4.56
C ILE A 42 -5.41 7.58 3.23
N PRO A 43 -4.61 8.58 2.82
CA PRO A 43 -3.90 8.50 1.55
C PRO A 43 -2.86 7.39 1.59
N SER A 44 -2.93 6.47 0.63
CA SER A 44 -1.82 5.57 0.28
C SER A 44 -0.73 6.37 -0.42
N ASP A 45 0.51 5.91 -0.28
CA ASP A 45 1.68 6.57 -0.86
C ASP A 45 2.49 5.60 -1.74
N VAL A 46 3.62 6.10 -2.25
CA VAL A 46 4.54 5.32 -3.09
C VAL A 46 5.01 4.06 -2.36
N VAL A 47 5.21 4.13 -1.04
CA VAL A 47 5.68 2.99 -0.24
C VAL A 47 4.60 1.92 -0.19
N THR A 48 3.33 2.29 0.03
CA THR A 48 2.19 1.35 0.03
C THR A 48 2.16 0.53 -1.27
N TYR A 49 2.20 1.20 -2.42
CA TYR A 49 2.13 0.53 -3.72
C TYR A 49 3.37 -0.30 -4.04
N ASN A 50 4.57 0.19 -3.67
CA ASN A 50 5.81 -0.56 -3.88
C ASN A 50 5.83 -1.89 -3.11
N CYS A 51 5.34 -1.90 -1.87
CA CYS A 51 5.23 -3.14 -1.09
C CYS A 51 4.30 -4.16 -1.78
N LEU A 52 3.12 -3.72 -2.22
CA LEU A 52 2.14 -4.57 -2.91
C LEU A 52 2.67 -5.09 -4.24
N ILE A 53 3.30 -4.23 -5.04
CA ILE A 53 3.94 -4.61 -6.31
C ILE A 53 5.03 -5.65 -6.06
N GLY A 54 5.91 -5.41 -5.08
CA GLY A 54 6.95 -6.37 -4.69
C GLY A 54 6.39 -7.73 -4.28
N GLY A 55 5.33 -7.74 -3.47
CA GLY A 55 4.62 -8.96 -3.07
C GLY A 55 4.03 -9.72 -4.26
N GLN A 56 3.35 -9.02 -5.18
CA GLN A 56 2.77 -9.60 -6.39
C GLN A 56 3.83 -10.12 -7.38
N CYS A 57 4.97 -9.42 -7.51
CA CYS A 57 6.13 -9.87 -8.30
C CYS A 57 6.70 -11.19 -7.75
N ASN A 58 6.85 -11.30 -6.43
CA ASN A 58 7.35 -12.53 -5.78
C ASN A 58 6.41 -13.73 -5.97
N LEU A 59 5.13 -13.49 -6.26
CA LEU A 59 4.11 -14.50 -6.58
C LEU A 59 3.93 -14.74 -8.08
N ASN A 60 4.73 -14.09 -8.94
CA ASN A 60 4.62 -14.14 -10.41
C ASN A 60 3.24 -13.72 -10.96
N ARG A 61 2.52 -12.85 -10.24
CA ARG A 61 1.17 -12.40 -10.60
C ARG A 61 1.19 -11.10 -11.39
N TRP A 62 1.75 -11.15 -12.59
CA TRP A 62 2.02 -9.98 -13.43
C TRP A 62 0.79 -9.16 -13.83
N LYS A 63 -0.39 -9.79 -13.97
CA LYS A 63 -1.63 -9.07 -14.25
C LYS A 63 -1.98 -8.09 -13.13
N ASP A 64 -1.80 -8.51 -11.89
CA ASP A 64 -2.07 -7.69 -10.71
C ASP A 64 -1.01 -6.58 -10.54
N VAL A 65 0.26 -6.88 -10.86
CA VAL A 65 1.34 -5.88 -10.89
C VAL A 65 0.99 -4.74 -11.84
N THR A 66 0.59 -5.06 -13.07
CA THR A 66 0.19 -4.04 -14.06
C THR A 66 -1.01 -3.23 -13.58
N LYS A 67 -1.99 -3.86 -12.92
CA LYS A 67 -3.14 -3.18 -12.33
C LYS A 67 -2.71 -2.16 -11.27
N LEU A 68 -1.85 -2.58 -10.33
CA LEU A 68 -1.33 -1.70 -9.26
C LEU A 68 -0.54 -0.51 -9.84
N PHE A 69 0.25 -0.72 -10.90
CA PHE A 69 0.93 0.38 -11.59
C PHE A 69 -0.04 1.36 -12.26
N SER A 70 -1.16 0.87 -12.82
CA SER A 70 -2.20 1.74 -13.39
C SER A 70 -2.83 2.59 -12.29
N GLU A 71 -3.26 1.95 -11.20
CA GLU A 71 -3.86 2.64 -10.05
C GLU A 71 -2.91 3.73 -9.50
N MET A 72 -1.63 3.41 -9.30
CA MET A 72 -0.63 4.37 -8.82
C MET A 72 -0.51 5.61 -9.72
N LYS A 73 -0.65 5.45 -11.05
CA LYS A 73 -0.66 6.56 -12.01
C LYS A 73 -1.96 7.36 -11.95
N ASP A 74 -3.10 6.68 -11.86
CA ASP A 74 -4.43 7.30 -11.80
C ASP A 74 -4.57 8.17 -10.54
N TYR A 75 -4.04 7.70 -9.41
CA TYR A 75 -3.97 8.45 -8.16
C TYR A 75 -2.85 9.52 -8.13
N LYS A 76 -2.11 9.70 -9.24
CA LYS A 76 -1.00 10.66 -9.37
C LYS A 76 0.06 10.55 -8.27
N ILE A 77 0.21 9.36 -7.70
CA ILE A 77 1.17 9.09 -6.62
C ILE A 77 2.62 9.22 -7.14
N THR A 78 2.82 9.20 -8.47
CA THR A 78 4.14 9.08 -9.12
C THR A 78 4.77 10.38 -9.68
N THR A 79 4.14 11.56 -9.68
CA THR A 79 4.64 12.67 -10.53
C THR A 79 5.33 13.85 -9.83
N GLN A 80 6.03 13.67 -8.70
CA GLN A 80 6.89 14.75 -8.15
C GLN A 80 8.40 14.46 -8.11
N TRP A 81 8.90 13.36 -8.71
CA TRP A 81 10.33 13.00 -8.56
C TRP A 81 11.09 12.56 -9.83
N TRP A 82 10.58 12.78 -11.04
CA TRP A 82 11.36 12.55 -12.28
C TRP A 82 11.21 13.65 -13.35
N MET A 83 10.98 14.91 -12.97
CA MET A 83 11.30 16.01 -13.90
C MET A 83 12.56 16.70 -13.38
N PRO A 84 13.74 16.45 -13.98
CA PRO A 84 14.86 17.37 -13.84
C PRO A 84 14.40 18.73 -14.38
N GLN A 85 14.53 19.78 -13.56
CA GLN A 85 14.50 21.17 -14.04
C GLN A 85 15.77 21.46 -14.84
#